data_AF-A0A8K0W8X0-F1
#
_entry.id   AF-A0A8K0W8X0-F1
#
_cell.length_a   1.000
_cell.length_b   1.000
_cell.length_c   1.000
_cell.angle_alpha   90.00
_cell.angle_beta   90.00
_cell.angle_gamma   90.00
#
_symmetry.space_group_name_H-M   'P 1'
#
loop_
_entity.id
_entity.type
_entity.pdbx_description
1 polymer ?
#
loop_
_entity_poly.entity_id
_entity_poly.type
_entity_poly.pdbx_seq_one_letter_code
_entity_poly.pdbx_strand_id
1 'polypeptide(L)'
;MNMVLGKSKLNTVETLEKTSLEYTLFYVGYFLDVRGSPHARSYQRQNIIAVNIEYERTAMPGTGNAPVTFTHTLDIAEYVAASLDFPKWELESCVIGDVVTWNEFLSISEETIGTE
;
A
#
# COMPACT_ATOMS: atom_id res chain seq x y z
N MET A 1 -19.61 -10.26 1.77
CA MET A 1 -18.63 -9.16 1.79
C MET A 1 -19.06 -8.12 0.76
N ASN A 2 -19.54 -6.95 1.18
CA ASN A 2 -19.98 -5.89 0.27
C ASN A 2 -18.75 -5.21 -0.35
N MET A 3 -18.36 -5.57 -1.57
CA MET A 3 -17.23 -4.99 -2.30
C MET A 3 -17.55 -3.60 -2.89
N VAL A 4 -18.17 -2.71 -2.11
CA VAL A 4 -18.62 -1.39 -2.56
C VAL A 4 -17.43 -0.57 -3.07
N LEU A 5 -16.30 -0.59 -2.35
CA LEU A 5 -15.11 0.17 -2.73
C LEU A 5 -14.51 -0.28 -4.07
N GLY A 6 -14.37 -1.60 -4.28
CA GLY A 6 -13.84 -2.15 -5.53
C GLY A 6 -14.74 -1.81 -6.70
N LYS A 7 -16.06 -1.98 -6.54
CA LYS A 7 -17.05 -1.66 -7.57
C LYS A 7 -17.06 -0.17 -7.92
N SER A 8 -16.97 0.72 -6.92
CA SER A 8 -16.90 2.16 -7.16
C SER A 8 -15.66 2.55 -7.97
N LYS A 9 -14.49 1.98 -7.64
CA LYS A 9 -13.26 2.22 -8.42
C LYS A 9 -13.38 1.77 -9.87
N LEU A 10 -13.91 0.56 -10.10
CA LEU A 10 -14.13 0.04 -11.46
C LEU A 10 -15.07 0.94 -12.27
N ASN A 11 -16.20 1.36 -11.68
CA ASN A 11 -17.13 2.27 -12.34
C ASN A 11 -16.49 3.62 -12.71
N THR A 12 -15.58 4.14 -11.88
CA THR A 12 -14.81 5.36 -12.19
C THR A 12 -13.91 5.14 -13.41
N VAL A 13 -13.20 4.01 -13.47
CA VAL A 13 -12.36 3.66 -14.64
C VAL A 13 -13.21 3.55 -15.90
N GLU A 14 -14.32 2.82 -15.87
CA GLU A 14 -15.26 2.70 -17.01
C GLU A 14 -15.83 4.05 -17.46
N THR A 15 -15.91 5.03 -16.55
CA THR A 15 -16.37 6.38 -16.88
C THR A 15 -15.24 7.20 -17.51
N LEU A 16 -14.02 7.11 -16.99
CA LEU A 16 -12.83 7.80 -17.53
C LEU A 16 -12.51 7.34 -18.95
N GLU A 17 -12.65 6.04 -19.23
CA GLU A 17 -12.45 5.44 -20.57
C GLU A 17 -13.36 6.04 -21.65
N LYS A 18 -14.50 6.63 -21.25
CA LYS A 18 -15.46 7.28 -22.16
C LYS A 18 -15.15 8.77 -22.39
N THR A 19 -14.08 9.28 -21.79
CA THR A 19 -13.66 10.68 -21.89
C THR A 19 -12.37 10.82 -22.70
N SER A 20 -11.98 12.06 -22.98
CA SER A 20 -10.67 12.38 -23.55
C SER A 20 -9.65 12.80 -22.49
N LEU A 21 -9.93 12.55 -21.21
CA LEU A 21 -9.01 12.90 -20.13
C LEU A 21 -7.83 11.93 -20.14
N GLU A 22 -6.64 12.46 -19.93
CA GLU A 22 -5.46 11.64 -19.62
C GLU A 22 -5.49 11.29 -18.12
N TYR A 23 -5.22 10.03 -17.80
CA TYR A 23 -5.23 9.53 -16.43
C TYR A 23 -4.27 8.34 -16.28
N THR A 24 -3.90 8.06 -15.03
CA THR A 24 -3.17 6.86 -14.64
C THR A 24 -3.75 6.27 -13.36
N LEU A 25 -3.63 4.95 -13.22
CA LEU A 25 -4.03 4.19 -12.06
C LEU A 25 -2.79 3.88 -11.23
N PHE A 26 -2.67 4.52 -10.06
CA PHE A 26 -1.55 4.27 -9.15
C PHE A 26 -1.76 2.98 -8.35
N TYR A 27 -0.88 2.00 -8.57
CA TYR A 27 -0.81 0.76 -7.80
C TYR A 27 0.39 0.83 -6.85
N VAL A 28 0.11 0.89 -5.55
CA VAL A 28 1.10 1.30 -4.54
C VAL A 28 1.33 0.26 -3.44
N GLY A 29 0.67 -0.89 -3.51
CA GLY A 29 0.74 -1.91 -2.46
C GLY A 29 0.08 -1.47 -1.14
N TYR A 30 0.64 -1.91 -0.03
CA TYR A 30 0.26 -1.48 1.32
C TYR A 30 1.08 -0.26 1.74
N PHE A 31 0.43 0.72 2.39
CA PHE A 31 1.14 1.80 3.05
C PHE A 31 1.91 1.28 4.26
N LEU A 32 3.22 1.56 4.30
CA LEU A 32 4.11 1.08 5.36
C LEU A 32 3.96 1.91 6.65
N ASP A 33 3.91 3.24 6.53
CA ASP A 33 3.97 4.20 7.63
C ASP A 33 2.70 4.25 8.50
N VAL A 34 1.62 3.63 8.04
CA VAL A 34 0.39 3.39 8.82
C VAL A 34 0.67 2.71 10.17
N ARG A 35 1.76 1.92 10.24
CA ARG A 35 2.11 1.07 11.40
C ARG A 35 3.18 1.67 12.31
N GLY A 36 3.77 2.81 11.92
CA GLY A 36 4.87 3.42 12.67
C GLY A 36 4.43 4.41 13.76
N SER A 37 3.18 4.86 13.78
CA SER A 37 2.70 5.82 14.78
C SER A 37 2.65 5.21 16.19
N PRO A 38 3.19 5.87 17.24
CA PRO A 38 3.69 7.25 17.28
C PRO A 38 5.19 7.43 16.96
N HIS A 39 5.93 6.33 16.76
CA HIS A 39 7.39 6.33 16.61
C HIS A 39 7.91 6.80 15.24
N ALA A 40 7.07 6.77 14.21
CA ALA A 40 7.31 7.32 12.89
C ALA A 40 6.18 8.28 12.51
N ARG A 41 6.54 9.42 11.90
CA ARG A 41 5.58 10.42 11.44
C ARG A 41 4.76 9.83 10.30
N SER A 42 3.46 9.70 10.50
CA SER A 42 2.51 9.34 9.44
C SER A 42 1.32 10.30 9.43
N TYR A 43 0.80 10.55 8.23
CA TYR A 43 -0.45 11.29 8.01
C TYR A 43 -1.65 10.35 7.82
N GLN A 44 -1.41 9.04 7.88
CA GLN A 44 -2.45 8.03 7.71
C GLN A 44 -3.09 7.67 9.06
N ARG A 45 -4.36 7.26 9.01
CA ARG A 45 -4.98 6.60 10.16
C ARG A 45 -4.41 5.20 10.29
N GLN A 46 -4.13 4.77 11.51
CA GLN A 46 -3.67 3.42 11.82
C GLN A 46 -4.67 2.40 11.26
N ASN A 47 -4.17 1.46 10.48
CA ASN A 47 -4.92 0.37 9.88
C ASN A 47 -4.10 -0.91 10.06
N ILE A 48 -4.67 -1.88 10.77
CA ILE A 48 -4.01 -3.11 11.16
C ILE A 48 -4.39 -4.17 10.14
N ILE A 49 -3.41 -4.60 9.35
CA ILE A 49 -3.57 -5.66 8.35
C ILE A 49 -2.54 -6.74 8.65
N ALA A 50 -3.04 -7.95 8.88
CA ALA A 50 -2.34 -9.21 9.17
C ALA A 50 -1.44 -9.22 10.43
N VAL A 51 -0.64 -8.18 10.67
CA VAL A 51 0.28 -8.09 11.82
C VAL A 51 -0.04 -6.83 12.63
N ASN A 52 -0.27 -7.04 13.93
CA ASN A 52 -0.50 -6.02 14.94
C ASN A 52 0.70 -6.00 15.89
N ILE A 53 1.62 -5.08 15.63
CA ILE A 53 2.88 -4.97 16.37
C ILE A 53 2.63 -4.53 17.82
N GLU A 54 1.72 -3.57 18.04
CA GLU A 54 1.43 -3.00 19.36
C GLU A 54 0.91 -4.03 20.38
N TYR A 55 0.14 -5.01 19.90
CA TYR A 55 -0.46 -6.04 20.74
C TYR A 55 0.12 -7.44 20.48
N GLU A 56 1.20 -7.54 19.72
CA GLU A 56 1.86 -8.81 19.36
C GLU A 56 0.86 -9.87 18.84
N ARG A 57 -0.05 -9.46 17.95
CA ARG A 57 -1.06 -10.36 17.37
C ARG A 57 -0.94 -10.45 15.87
N THR A 58 -1.12 -11.66 15.34
CA THR A 58 -1.09 -11.91 13.90
C THR A 58 -2.33 -12.68 13.44
N ALA A 59 -2.84 -12.33 12.27
CA ALA A 59 -3.84 -13.07 11.52
C ALA A 59 -3.33 -13.27 10.09
N MET A 60 -2.54 -14.33 9.89
CA MET A 60 -1.88 -14.61 8.62
C MET A 60 -2.89 -14.95 7.52
N PRO A 61 -2.84 -14.27 6.36
CA PRO A 61 -3.64 -14.65 5.21
C PRO A 61 -3.02 -15.86 4.51
N GLY A 62 -3.75 -16.98 4.50
CA GLY A 62 -3.28 -18.23 3.87
C GLY A 62 -2.01 -18.77 4.54
N THR A 63 -0.99 -19.11 3.75
CA THR A 63 0.30 -19.62 4.27
C THR A 63 1.25 -18.51 4.70
N GLY A 64 0.92 -17.24 4.45
CA GLY A 64 1.81 -16.10 4.71
C GLY A 64 2.99 -15.97 3.72
N ASN A 65 3.19 -16.93 2.81
CA ASN A 65 4.34 -16.98 1.89
C ASN A 65 4.10 -16.29 0.53
N ALA A 66 2.90 -15.74 0.31
CA ALA A 66 2.65 -14.95 -0.89
C ALA A 66 3.35 -13.58 -0.76
N PRO A 67 4.05 -13.11 -1.80
CA PRO A 67 4.69 -11.80 -1.76
C PRO A 67 3.64 -10.70 -1.68
N VAL A 68 3.93 -9.68 -0.88
CA VAL A 68 3.19 -8.43 -0.75
C VAL A 68 4.14 -7.26 -0.90
N THR A 69 3.61 -6.12 -1.35
CA THR A 69 4.39 -4.91 -1.54
C THR A 69 4.06 -3.88 -0.46
N PHE A 70 5.08 -3.24 0.09
CA PHE A 70 4.95 -2.12 1.02
C PHE A 70 5.64 -0.89 0.45
N THR A 71 4.97 0.26 0.54
CA THR A 71 5.51 1.52 0.04
C THR A 71 5.25 2.62 1.07
N HIS A 72 6.26 3.41 1.38
CA HIS A 72 6.11 4.56 2.27
C HIS A 72 5.30 5.66 1.58
N THR A 73 4.36 6.29 2.29
CA THR A 73 3.47 7.28 1.65
C THR A 73 4.17 8.51 1.08
N LEU A 74 5.33 8.89 1.64
CA LEU A 74 6.13 10.00 1.08
C LEU A 74 6.77 9.62 -0.26
N ASP A 75 7.24 8.39 -0.43
CA ASP A 75 7.80 7.93 -1.71
C ASP A 75 6.73 7.92 -2.79
N ILE A 76 5.49 7.53 -2.42
CA ILE A 76 4.33 7.63 -3.30
C ILE A 76 4.07 9.09 -3.69
N ALA A 77 4.09 10.01 -2.71
CA ALA A 77 3.84 11.42 -2.96
C ALA A 77 4.92 12.05 -3.87
N GLU A 78 6.19 11.71 -3.66
CA GLU A 78 7.30 12.13 -4.51
C GLU A 78 7.14 11.62 -5.94
N TYR A 79 6.80 10.34 -6.12
CA TYR A 79 6.53 9.79 -7.44
C TYR A 79 5.34 10.46 -8.13
N VAL A 80 4.22 10.66 -7.41
CA VAL A 80 3.04 11.35 -7.95
C VAL A 80 3.38 12.77 -8.37
N ALA A 81 4.14 13.52 -7.56
CA ALA A 81 4.57 14.87 -7.91
C ALA A 81 5.47 14.87 -9.16
N ALA A 82 6.47 13.99 -9.22
CA ALA A 82 7.35 13.86 -10.37
C ALA A 82 6.62 13.42 -11.65
N SER A 83 5.56 12.62 -11.52
CA SER A 83 4.78 12.15 -12.67
C SER A 83 4.08 13.27 -13.43
N LEU A 84 3.86 14.43 -12.80
CA LEU A 84 3.25 15.59 -13.47
C LEU A 84 4.14 16.18 -14.57
N ASP A 85 5.45 15.93 -14.51
CA ASP A 85 6.42 16.39 -15.53
C ASP A 85 6.56 15.38 -16.68
N PHE A 86 5.87 14.23 -16.62
CA PHE A 86 5.96 13.22 -17.67
C PHE A 86 5.22 13.69 -18.92
N PRO A 87 5.77 13.46 -20.13
CA PRO A 87 5.14 13.89 -21.38
C PRO A 87 3.85 13.13 -21.70
N LYS A 88 3.63 11.98 -21.05
CA LYS A 88 2.46 11.14 -21.15
C LYS A 88 2.34 10.27 -19.89
N TRP A 89 1.13 9.98 -19.47
CA TRP A 89 0.84 8.97 -18.45
C TRP A 89 0.48 7.62 -19.08
N GLU A 90 1.16 6.57 -18.63
CA GLU A 90 0.73 5.20 -18.87
C GLU A 90 -0.54 4.91 -18.06
N LEU A 91 -1.39 4.01 -18.57
CA LEU A 91 -2.66 3.69 -17.90
C LEU A 91 -2.45 3.20 -16.46
N GLU A 92 -1.37 2.45 -16.23
CA GLU A 92 -1.02 1.91 -14.92
C GLU A 92 0.35 2.43 -14.50
N SER A 93 0.42 3.00 -13.30
CA SER A 93 1.66 3.45 -12.66
C SER A 93 1.88 2.66 -11.37
N CYS A 94 2.87 1.78 -11.36
CA CYS A 94 3.21 0.99 -10.18
C CYS A 94 4.31 1.68 -9.37
N VAL A 95 4.05 1.96 -8.10
CA VAL A 95 5.05 2.44 -7.14
C VAL A 95 5.25 1.34 -6.10
N ILE A 96 6.37 0.64 -6.22
CA ILE A 96 6.69 -0.52 -5.38
C ILE A 96 7.94 -0.16 -4.58
N GLY A 97 7.81 -0.08 -3.26
CA GLY A 97 8.94 -0.03 -2.35
C GLY A 97 9.52 -1.43 -2.12
N ASP A 98 9.23 -2.00 -0.95
CA ASP A 98 9.71 -3.33 -0.57
C ASP A 98 8.76 -4.44 -0.99
N VAL A 99 9.33 -5.60 -1.32
CA VAL A 99 8.59 -6.83 -1.63
C VAL A 99 9.00 -7.90 -0.63
N VAL A 100 8.07 -8.29 0.25
CA VAL A 100 8.29 -9.30 1.29
C VAL A 100 7.07 -10.19 1.43
N THR A 101 7.20 -11.32 2.08
CA THR A 101 6.08 -12.15 2.54
C THR A 101 5.56 -11.65 3.88
N TRP A 102 4.37 -12.09 4.30
CA TRP A 102 3.87 -11.77 5.63
C TRP A 102 4.70 -12.41 6.74
N ASN A 103 5.29 -13.59 6.48
CA ASN A 103 6.20 -14.24 7.43
C ASN A 103 7.51 -13.45 7.60
N GLU A 104 8.11 -12.97 6.51
CA GLU A 104 9.28 -12.08 6.59
C GLU A 104 8.93 -10.76 7.28
N PHE A 105 7.78 -10.16 6.95
CA PHE A 105 7.33 -8.94 7.61
C PHE A 105 7.14 -9.12 9.12
N LEU A 106 6.62 -10.28 9.56
CA LEU A 106 6.51 -10.61 10.98
C LEU A 106 7.89 -10.69 11.64
N SER A 107 8.83 -11.44 11.06
CA SER A 107 10.20 -11.56 11.58
C SER A 107 10.86 -10.19 11.74
N ILE A 108 10.77 -9.33 10.72
CA ILE A 108 11.32 -7.96 10.77
C ILE A 108 10.66 -7.15 11.89
N SER A 109 9.35 -7.31 12.09
CA SER A 109 8.60 -6.60 13.13
C SER A 109 9.03 -7.04 14.53
N GLU A 110 9.19 -8.34 14.76
CA GLU A 110 9.64 -8.95 16.02
C GLU A 110 11.08 -8.51 16.39
N GLU A 111 11.99 -8.56 15.41
CA GLU A 111 13.36 -8.07 15.56
C GLU A 111 13.41 -6.57 15.95
N THR A 112 12.51 -5.76 15.37
CA THR A 112 12.49 -4.32 15.60
C THR A 112 12.01 -3.95 17.01
N ILE A 113 11.10 -4.74 17.60
CA ILE A 113 10.58 -4.50 18.96
C ILE A 113 11.38 -5.22 20.06
N GLY A 114 12.35 -6.05 19.69
CA GLY A 114 13.23 -6.76 20.62
C GLY A 114 12.57 -7.98 21.28
N THR A 115 11.57 -8.57 20.62
CA THR A 115 10.93 -9.83 21.05
C THR A 115 11.40 -10.94 20.12
N GLU A 116 12.50 -11.60 20.48
CA GLU A 116 12.86 -12.94 19.96
C GLU A 116 12.45 -14.02 20.96
#